data_AF-A0A7S3E3Y9-F1
#
_entry.id   AF-A0A7S3E3Y9-F1
#
_cell.length_a   1.000
_cell.length_b   1.000
_cell.length_c   1.000
_cell.angle_alpha   90.00
_cell.angle_beta   90.00
_cell.angle_gamma   90.00
#
_symmetry.space_group_name_H-M   'P 1'
#
loop_
_entity.id
_entity.type
_entity.pdbx_description
1 polymer ?
#
loop_
_entity_poly.entity_id
_entity_poly.type
_entity_poly.pdbx_seq_one_letter_code
_entity_poly.pdbx_strand_id
1 'polypeptide(L)'
;GRGGRGIFPPGGGPPATAAAPQQNAHQQQRKANAKAASGEEVEVGIECLSDELLHKIVCHLDPVSALSMKSTNKHFREIIGDSRVWRNAMENYVGEECTAHLSHSYPDVSMDELAKQVVTLKGLKWTHKKVGGKVAPSRCNFSSCAVGSKIVIFGGDHCQQALNDTHVLDLTRHNPRWKKLEALRPRLPPQVALETAEMDGLLLAAAAEGGQGHGPNGQNGPHGHSGEAGEAAMDLPLPPGRFGHTIRALDGRYVVLFGGCGNSGLYNDTWLLDMEAPVLAWRRVEVEGDRPVARVWNAACVVEGSKLVGIVSRSKGAPPLVPPSSTSISFQKF
;
A
#
# COMPACT_ATOMS: atom_id res chain seq x y z
N GLY A 1 2.29 -24.19 83.66
CA GLY A 1 1.28 -25.26 83.72
C GLY A 1 -0.06 -24.71 83.33
N ARG A 2 -0.86 -25.51 82.58
CA ARG A 2 -2.20 -25.23 82.00
C ARG A 2 -2.15 -24.27 80.78
N GLY A 3 -2.67 -24.55 79.58
CA GLY A 3 -3.59 -25.60 79.10
C GLY A 3 -4.79 -24.91 78.43
N GLY A 4 -4.97 -25.08 77.10
CA GLY A 4 -6.13 -24.55 76.36
C GLY A 4 -5.99 -24.70 74.84
N ARG A 5 -6.19 -25.92 74.32
CA ARG A 5 -7.28 -26.36 73.43
C ARG A 5 -7.26 -25.82 71.99
N GLY A 6 -6.95 -26.73 71.07
CA GLY A 6 -7.18 -26.57 69.64
C GLY A 6 -8.61 -26.92 69.22
N ILE A 7 -8.95 -26.47 68.00
CA ILE A 7 -10.03 -26.96 67.15
C ILE A 7 -9.51 -26.90 65.71
N PHE A 8 -9.29 -28.07 65.10
CA PHE A 8 -9.14 -28.24 63.65
C PHE A 8 -10.50 -28.69 63.07
N PRO A 9 -10.93 -28.20 61.90
CA PRO A 9 -11.82 -28.94 61.02
C PRO A 9 -11.01 -29.72 59.95
N PRO A 10 -11.54 -30.83 59.41
CA PRO A 10 -10.78 -31.77 58.60
C PRO A 10 -10.82 -31.47 57.09
N GLY A 11 -9.72 -31.82 56.41
CA GLY A 11 -9.73 -32.35 55.05
C GLY A 11 -10.26 -31.48 53.91
N GLY A 12 -9.42 -30.58 53.37
CA GLY A 12 -9.57 -30.11 52.00
C GLY A 12 -8.98 -31.14 51.04
N GLY A 13 -9.81 -31.73 50.19
CA GLY A 13 -9.38 -32.65 49.12
C GLY A 13 -8.41 -32.00 48.12
N PRO A 14 -7.72 -32.81 47.28
CA PRO A 14 -6.74 -32.29 46.34
C PRO A 14 -7.41 -31.34 45.32
N PRO A 15 -6.68 -30.33 44.81
CA PRO A 15 -7.24 -29.38 43.85
C PRO A 15 -7.69 -30.12 42.59
N ALA A 16 -8.90 -29.80 42.14
CA ALA A 16 -9.48 -30.34 40.91
C ALA A 16 -8.51 -30.09 39.75
N THR A 17 -7.99 -31.16 39.17
CA THR A 17 -7.22 -31.17 37.94
C THR A 17 -8.02 -30.48 36.84
N ALA A 18 -7.42 -29.46 36.22
CA ALA A 18 -7.94 -28.78 35.05
C ALA A 18 -8.22 -29.80 33.93
N ALA A 19 -9.48 -30.19 33.78
CA ALA A 19 -9.94 -30.95 32.62
C ALA A 19 -9.84 -30.02 31.40
N ALA A 20 -9.07 -30.47 30.42
CA ALA A 20 -8.53 -29.68 29.32
C ALA A 20 -9.59 -29.06 28.38
N PRO A 21 -9.26 -27.94 27.69
CA PRO A 21 -10.13 -27.22 26.74
C PRO A 21 -10.80 -28.12 25.68
N GLN A 22 -10.15 -29.21 25.29
CA GLN A 22 -10.64 -30.17 24.29
C GLN A 22 -11.95 -30.88 24.67
N GLN A 23 -12.24 -31.06 25.96
CA GLN A 23 -13.49 -31.71 26.38
C GLN A 23 -14.72 -30.81 26.14
N ASN A 24 -14.54 -29.49 26.17
CA ASN A 24 -15.64 -28.53 26.06
C ASN A 24 -16.10 -28.38 24.58
N ALA A 25 -15.14 -28.32 23.65
CA ALA A 25 -15.43 -28.28 22.21
C ALA A 25 -16.14 -29.56 21.72
N HIS A 26 -15.68 -30.74 22.16
CA HIS A 26 -16.36 -32.00 21.84
C HIS A 26 -17.77 -32.10 22.43
N GLN A 27 -18.00 -31.51 23.60
CA GLN A 27 -19.33 -31.51 24.23
C GLN A 27 -20.29 -30.52 23.55
N GLN A 28 -19.79 -29.38 23.08
CA GLN A 28 -20.56 -28.41 22.28
C GLN A 28 -20.87 -28.95 20.88
N GLN A 29 -19.90 -29.58 20.20
CA GLN A 29 -20.11 -30.24 18.92
C GLN A 29 -21.16 -31.35 19.01
N ARG A 30 -21.12 -32.16 20.08
CA ARG A 30 -22.12 -33.20 20.34
C ARG A 30 -23.52 -32.63 20.58
N LYS A 31 -23.62 -31.48 21.27
CA LYS A 31 -24.89 -30.79 21.49
C LYS A 31 -25.44 -30.16 20.20
N ALA A 32 -24.58 -29.59 19.36
CA ALA A 32 -24.96 -29.06 18.05
C ALA A 32 -25.45 -30.18 17.11
N ASN A 33 -24.71 -31.30 17.05
CA ASN A 33 -25.11 -32.48 16.27
C ASN A 33 -26.42 -33.11 16.77
N ALA A 34 -26.65 -33.11 18.09
CA ALA A 34 -27.90 -33.62 18.67
C ALA A 34 -29.10 -32.71 18.34
N LYS A 35 -28.92 -31.38 18.29
CA LYS A 35 -29.98 -30.44 17.87
C LYS A 35 -30.24 -30.47 16.36
N ALA A 36 -29.21 -30.67 15.54
CA ALA A 36 -29.38 -30.82 14.09
C ALA A 36 -30.20 -32.09 13.75
N ALA A 37 -30.05 -33.15 14.56
CA ALA A 37 -30.84 -34.38 14.43
C ALA A 37 -32.32 -34.21 14.83
N SER A 38 -32.69 -33.15 15.57
CA SER A 38 -34.09 -32.87 15.96
C SER A 38 -34.83 -31.91 15.03
N GLY A 39 -34.22 -31.48 13.92
CA GLY A 39 -34.86 -30.62 12.92
C GLY A 39 -35.02 -29.15 13.32
N GLU A 40 -34.42 -28.72 14.44
CA GLU A 40 -34.26 -27.29 14.76
C GLU A 40 -33.11 -26.72 13.90
N GLU A 41 -33.31 -25.56 13.28
CA GLU A 41 -32.20 -24.79 12.70
C GLU A 41 -31.18 -24.48 13.80
N VAL A 42 -30.06 -25.21 13.77
CA VAL A 42 -28.94 -24.91 14.65
C VAL A 42 -28.17 -23.79 14.00
N GLU A 43 -28.29 -22.59 14.56
CA GLU A 43 -27.38 -21.49 14.23
C GLU A 43 -25.99 -21.88 14.75
N VAL A 44 -25.19 -22.50 13.87
CA VAL A 44 -23.84 -22.97 14.23
C VAL A 44 -22.92 -21.77 14.22
N GLY A 45 -22.71 -21.18 15.39
CA GLY A 45 -21.75 -20.10 15.54
C GLY A 45 -20.32 -20.56 15.26
N ILE A 46 -19.46 -19.62 14.87
CA ILE A 46 -18.06 -19.89 14.51
C ILE A 46 -17.27 -20.53 15.67
N GLU A 47 -17.72 -20.36 16.92
CA GLU A 47 -17.17 -20.99 18.11
C GLU A 47 -17.24 -22.53 18.12
N CYS A 48 -18.05 -23.13 17.24
CA CYS A 48 -18.12 -24.59 17.09
C CYS A 48 -17.02 -25.15 16.17
N LEU A 49 -16.21 -24.29 15.53
CA LEU A 49 -15.07 -24.74 14.74
C LEU A 49 -13.96 -25.30 15.63
N SER A 50 -13.11 -26.18 15.09
CA SER A 50 -11.95 -26.70 15.83
C SER A 50 -10.92 -25.60 16.09
N ASP A 51 -10.12 -25.76 17.14
CA ASP A 51 -9.02 -24.85 17.48
C ASP A 51 -8.09 -24.62 16.27
N GLU A 52 -7.82 -25.66 15.45
CA GLU A 52 -6.99 -25.52 14.24
C GLU A 52 -7.65 -24.64 13.17
N LEU A 53 -8.97 -24.76 12.97
CA LEU A 53 -9.69 -23.93 12.00
C LEU A 53 -9.84 -22.49 12.50
N LEU A 54 -10.16 -22.33 13.79
CA LEU A 54 -10.22 -21.02 14.43
C LEU A 54 -8.87 -20.32 14.37
N HIS A 55 -7.76 -21.03 14.65
CA HIS A 55 -6.40 -20.48 14.56
C HIS A 55 -6.09 -19.97 13.14
N LYS A 56 -6.40 -20.78 12.12
CA LYS A 56 -6.27 -20.36 10.71
C LYS A 56 -7.08 -19.12 10.40
N ILE A 57 -8.33 -19.05 10.85
CA ILE A 57 -9.20 -17.89 10.63
C ILE A 57 -8.62 -16.65 11.31
N VAL A 58 -8.22 -16.75 12.58
CA VAL A 58 -7.71 -15.58 13.32
C VAL A 58 -6.36 -15.08 12.80
N CYS A 59 -5.54 -15.93 12.18
CA CYS A 59 -4.30 -15.53 11.51
C CYS A 59 -4.53 -14.65 10.26
N HIS A 60 -5.75 -14.58 9.72
CA HIS A 60 -6.09 -13.70 8.61
C HIS A 60 -6.74 -12.38 9.05
N LEU A 61 -6.97 -12.20 10.35
CA LEU A 61 -7.58 -10.97 10.86
C LEU A 61 -6.58 -9.83 10.91
N ASP A 62 -7.08 -8.60 10.81
CA ASP A 62 -6.34 -7.40 11.17
C ASP A 62 -6.36 -7.19 12.72
N PRO A 63 -5.51 -6.31 13.26
CA PRO A 63 -5.40 -6.07 14.69
C PRO A 63 -6.69 -5.61 15.37
N VAL A 64 -7.53 -4.83 14.68
CA VAL A 64 -8.81 -4.35 15.22
C VAL A 64 -9.78 -5.51 15.36
N SER A 65 -9.90 -6.33 14.30
CA SER A 65 -10.76 -7.52 14.30
C SER A 65 -10.31 -8.54 15.35
N ALA A 66 -9.00 -8.79 15.47
CA ALA A 66 -8.44 -9.67 16.49
C ALA A 66 -8.72 -9.17 17.92
N LEU A 67 -8.59 -7.85 18.18
CA LEU A 67 -8.93 -7.25 19.47
C LEU A 67 -10.42 -7.41 19.81
N SER A 68 -11.29 -7.11 18.84
CA SER A 68 -12.74 -7.28 18.98
C SER A 68 -13.10 -8.72 19.30
N MET A 69 -12.62 -9.69 18.50
CA MET A 69 -12.94 -11.10 18.69
C MET A 69 -12.41 -11.63 20.03
N LYS A 70 -11.19 -11.25 20.43
CA LYS A 70 -10.61 -11.57 21.75
C LYS A 70 -11.43 -11.06 22.94
N SER A 71 -12.22 -10.00 22.74
CA SER A 71 -13.06 -9.42 23.79
C SER A 71 -14.37 -10.18 24.03
N THR A 72 -14.84 -10.96 23.05
CA THR A 72 -16.17 -11.58 23.06
C THR A 72 -16.28 -12.85 23.90
N ASN A 73 -15.26 -13.73 23.85
CA ASN A 73 -15.32 -15.06 24.46
C ASN A 73 -13.96 -15.49 25.05
N LYS A 74 -13.98 -16.27 26.14
CA LYS A 74 -12.79 -16.88 26.74
C LYS A 74 -12.03 -17.79 25.77
N HIS A 75 -12.75 -18.58 24.97
CA HIS A 75 -12.13 -19.48 24.00
C HIS A 75 -11.36 -18.71 22.92
N PHE A 76 -11.99 -17.69 22.31
CA PHE A 76 -11.29 -16.81 21.37
C PHE A 76 -10.14 -16.04 22.04
N ARG A 77 -10.26 -15.68 23.32
CA ARG A 77 -9.17 -15.05 24.06
C ARG A 77 -7.95 -15.96 24.20
N GLU A 78 -8.16 -17.26 24.40
CA GLU A 78 -7.08 -18.25 24.46
C GLU A 78 -6.42 -18.44 23.09
N ILE A 79 -7.21 -18.65 22.03
CA ILE A 79 -6.69 -18.85 20.66
C ILE A 79 -5.95 -17.60 20.15
N ILE A 80 -6.54 -16.41 20.31
CA ILE A 80 -5.93 -15.13 19.91
C ILE A 80 -4.81 -14.74 20.90
N GLY A 81 -4.66 -15.42 22.03
CA GLY A 81 -3.54 -15.23 22.94
C GLY A 81 -2.19 -15.63 22.34
N ASP A 82 -2.17 -16.46 21.29
CA ASP A 82 -0.95 -16.87 20.60
C ASP A 82 -0.25 -15.66 19.94
N SER A 83 1.05 -15.50 20.23
CA SER A 83 1.88 -14.43 19.66
C SER A 83 1.97 -14.49 18.13
N ARG A 84 1.82 -15.68 17.53
CA ARG A 84 1.78 -15.85 16.07
C ARG A 84 0.59 -15.13 15.45
N VAL A 85 -0.59 -15.19 16.10
CA VAL A 85 -1.80 -14.52 15.62
C VAL A 85 -1.57 -13.00 15.55
N TRP A 86 -0.95 -12.42 16.59
CA TRP A 86 -0.65 -10.98 16.60
C TRP A 86 0.41 -10.56 15.61
N ARG A 87 1.41 -11.41 15.37
CA ARG A 87 2.39 -11.16 14.31
C ARG A 87 1.70 -11.12 12.95
N ASN A 88 0.93 -12.16 12.61
CA ASN A 88 0.18 -12.20 11.36
C ASN A 88 -0.79 -11.02 11.22
N ALA A 89 -1.51 -10.66 12.30
CA ALA A 89 -2.41 -9.53 12.27
C ALA A 89 -1.69 -8.21 11.97
N MET A 90 -0.50 -7.99 12.56
CA MET A 90 0.34 -6.84 12.25
C MET A 90 0.84 -6.87 10.80
N GLU A 91 1.28 -8.04 10.31
CA GLU A 91 1.74 -8.21 8.92
C GLU A 91 0.63 -7.92 7.92
N ASN A 92 -0.60 -8.35 8.21
CA ASN A 92 -1.79 -8.04 7.40
C ASN A 92 -2.11 -6.54 7.38
N TYR A 93 -1.78 -5.80 8.45
CA TYR A 93 -2.16 -4.39 8.60
C TYR A 93 -1.09 -3.39 8.15
N VAL A 94 0.18 -3.61 8.51
CA VAL A 94 1.30 -2.71 8.17
C VAL A 94 2.31 -3.32 7.21
N GLY A 95 2.17 -4.59 6.84
CA GLY A 95 3.13 -5.32 6.02
C GLY A 95 4.24 -6.00 6.82
N GLU A 96 4.89 -7.00 6.21
CA GLU A 96 5.94 -7.81 6.83
C GLU A 96 7.14 -6.97 7.28
N GLU A 97 7.68 -6.13 6.39
CA GLU A 97 8.85 -5.29 6.68
C GLU A 97 8.61 -4.34 7.85
N CYS A 98 7.46 -3.67 7.88
CA CYS A 98 7.09 -2.76 8.96
C CYS A 98 6.91 -3.50 10.29
N THR A 99 6.28 -4.69 10.26
CA THR A 99 6.09 -5.53 11.45
C THR A 99 7.43 -5.97 12.01
N ALA A 100 8.35 -6.40 11.16
CA ALA A 100 9.71 -6.76 11.57
C ALA A 100 10.45 -5.56 12.18
N HIS A 101 10.34 -4.37 11.56
CA HIS A 101 10.95 -3.14 12.07
C HIS A 101 10.39 -2.73 13.45
N LEU A 102 9.08 -2.83 13.65
CA LEU A 102 8.44 -2.55 14.93
C LEU A 102 8.90 -3.55 15.99
N SER A 103 8.95 -4.85 15.66
CA SER A 103 9.45 -5.89 16.56
C SER A 103 10.88 -5.64 17.01
N HIS A 104 11.74 -5.16 16.10
CA HIS A 104 13.14 -4.91 16.39
C HIS A 104 13.34 -3.60 17.16
N SER A 105 12.54 -2.58 16.87
CA SER A 105 12.64 -1.26 17.51
C SER A 105 12.09 -1.26 18.94
N TYR A 106 11.19 -2.20 19.26
CA TYR A 106 10.54 -2.32 20.56
C TYR A 106 10.62 -3.77 21.08
N PRO A 107 11.83 -4.28 21.37
CA PRO A 107 12.03 -5.70 21.72
C PRO A 107 11.33 -6.10 23.04
N ASP A 108 11.11 -5.14 23.93
CA ASP A 108 10.48 -5.36 25.25
C ASP A 108 8.95 -5.27 25.21
N VAL A 109 8.35 -4.98 24.06
CA VAL A 109 6.90 -4.82 23.90
C VAL A 109 6.34 -6.00 23.12
N SER A 110 5.32 -6.67 23.68
CA SER A 110 4.67 -7.79 23.00
C SER A 110 3.93 -7.33 21.72
N MET A 111 3.79 -8.24 20.75
CA MET A 111 3.10 -7.93 19.49
C MET A 111 1.66 -7.47 19.69
N ASP A 112 0.94 -8.02 20.67
CA ASP A 112 -0.44 -7.60 20.95
C ASP A 112 -0.52 -6.19 21.56
N GLU A 113 0.50 -5.77 22.31
CA GLU A 113 0.58 -4.42 22.87
C GLU A 113 1.01 -3.42 21.79
N LEU A 114 1.96 -3.77 20.93
CA LEU A 114 2.31 -2.98 19.75
C LEU A 114 1.10 -2.79 18.83
N ALA A 115 0.35 -3.86 18.56
CA ALA A 115 -0.89 -3.82 17.78
C ALA A 115 -1.90 -2.82 18.34
N LYS A 116 -2.14 -2.85 19.67
CA LYS A 116 -3.02 -1.87 20.33
C LYS A 116 -2.49 -0.44 20.19
N GLN A 117 -1.19 -0.21 20.41
CA GLN A 117 -0.61 1.13 20.32
C GLN A 117 -0.67 1.70 18.90
N VAL A 118 -0.44 0.86 17.89
CA VAL A 118 -0.54 1.23 16.47
C VAL A 118 -1.98 1.56 16.09
N VAL A 119 -2.95 0.72 16.45
CA VAL A 119 -4.38 0.95 16.14
C VAL A 119 -4.93 2.18 16.86
N THR A 120 -4.59 2.35 18.14
CA THR A 120 -5.11 3.46 18.95
C THR A 120 -4.32 4.75 18.80
N LEU A 121 -3.23 4.72 18.02
CA LEU A 121 -2.23 5.79 17.92
C LEU A 121 -1.65 6.22 19.28
N LYS A 122 -1.84 5.39 20.31
CA LYS A 122 -1.43 5.67 21.69
C LYS A 122 0.06 5.42 21.81
N GLY A 123 0.81 6.48 22.10
CA GLY A 123 2.28 6.42 22.22
C GLY A 123 3.02 6.89 20.97
N LEU A 124 2.32 7.22 19.88
CA LEU A 124 2.94 7.88 18.74
C LEU A 124 3.41 9.28 19.15
N LYS A 125 4.71 9.51 18.97
CA LYS A 125 5.35 10.80 19.19
C LYS A 125 5.97 11.25 17.88
N TRP A 126 5.79 12.53 17.57
CA TRP A 126 6.54 13.14 16.49
C TRP A 126 8.02 13.12 16.82
N THR A 127 8.81 12.59 15.90
CA THR A 127 10.27 12.58 16.01
C THR A 127 10.85 13.19 14.75
N HIS A 128 11.98 13.90 14.90
CA HIS A 128 12.72 14.40 13.78
C HIS A 128 13.84 13.42 13.42
N LYS A 129 13.73 12.76 12.26
CA LYS A 129 14.75 11.85 11.73
C LYS A 129 15.55 12.57 10.64
N LYS A 130 16.83 12.83 10.91
CA LYS A 130 17.75 13.35 9.89
C LYS A 130 18.18 12.19 8.98
N VAL A 131 18.02 12.36 7.68
CA VAL A 131 18.42 11.39 6.65
C VAL A 131 19.47 12.01 5.73
N GLY A 132 20.21 11.16 4.99
CA GLY A 132 21.18 11.60 4.00
C GLY A 132 20.55 12.03 2.67
N GLY A 133 21.40 12.45 1.73
CA GLY A 133 20.94 12.91 0.41
C GLY A 133 20.19 14.25 0.48
N LYS A 134 19.63 14.68 -0.64
CA LYS A 134 18.86 15.92 -0.72
C LYS A 134 17.83 15.87 -1.85
N VAL A 135 16.64 16.38 -1.57
CA VAL A 135 15.68 16.75 -2.61
C VAL A 135 16.03 18.16 -3.06
N ALA A 136 16.59 18.30 -4.27
CA ALA A 136 17.06 19.57 -4.82
C ALA A 136 16.54 19.75 -6.26
N PRO A 137 16.08 20.95 -6.64
CA PRO A 137 16.03 22.18 -5.83
C PRO A 137 14.93 22.18 -4.75
N SER A 138 14.91 23.19 -3.89
CA SER A 138 13.82 23.42 -2.92
C SER A 138 12.54 23.73 -3.67
N ARG A 139 11.40 23.18 -3.26
CA ARG A 139 10.17 23.21 -4.05
C ARG A 139 8.93 23.26 -3.18
N CYS A 140 7.85 23.84 -3.69
CA CYS A 140 6.52 23.77 -3.10
C CYS A 140 5.57 23.00 -4.02
N ASN A 141 4.34 22.73 -3.57
CA ASN A 141 3.28 22.13 -4.40
C ASN A 141 3.65 20.79 -5.08
N PHE A 142 4.64 20.09 -4.53
CA PHE A 142 4.96 18.70 -4.86
C PHE A 142 3.98 17.77 -4.15
N SER A 143 3.90 16.52 -4.58
CA SER A 143 3.19 15.48 -3.83
C SER A 143 4.16 14.44 -3.29
N SER A 144 3.77 13.83 -2.17
CA SER A 144 4.48 12.70 -1.58
C SER A 144 3.51 11.58 -1.19
N CYS A 145 3.99 10.35 -1.22
CA CYS A 145 3.29 9.20 -0.66
C CYS A 145 4.29 8.17 -0.10
N ALA A 146 3.83 7.37 0.86
CA ALA A 146 4.55 6.20 1.32
C ALA A 146 4.05 4.96 0.57
N VAL A 147 4.96 4.13 0.07
CA VAL A 147 4.68 2.82 -0.55
C VAL A 147 5.58 1.80 0.16
N GLY A 148 4.97 0.89 0.92
CA GLY A 148 5.69 0.03 1.84
C GLY A 148 6.60 0.85 2.77
N SER A 149 7.88 0.50 2.80
CA SER A 149 8.92 1.16 3.59
C SER A 149 9.60 2.35 2.90
N LYS A 150 9.12 2.77 1.72
CA LYS A 150 9.72 3.85 0.91
C LYS A 150 8.82 5.08 0.88
N ILE A 151 9.44 6.26 0.87
CA ILE A 151 8.76 7.54 0.65
C ILE A 151 9.12 8.04 -0.74
N VAL A 152 8.11 8.39 -1.54
CA VAL A 152 8.25 8.92 -2.89
C VAL A 152 7.83 10.38 -2.89
N ILE A 153 8.60 11.24 -3.57
CA ILE A 153 8.27 12.63 -3.90
C ILE A 153 8.31 12.78 -5.41
N PHE A 154 7.30 13.45 -5.97
CA PHE A 154 7.28 13.80 -7.39
C PHE A 154 7.01 15.29 -7.62
N GLY A 155 7.75 15.87 -8.56
CA GLY A 155 7.49 17.17 -9.15
C GLY A 155 7.47 18.33 -8.16
N GLY A 156 6.54 19.26 -8.37
CA GLY A 156 6.42 20.51 -7.63
C GLY A 156 6.82 21.74 -8.44
N ASP A 157 6.83 22.89 -7.79
CA ASP A 157 7.26 24.17 -8.36
C ASP A 157 8.52 24.67 -7.66
N HIS A 158 9.51 25.05 -8.46
CA HIS A 158 10.68 25.79 -8.00
C HIS A 158 10.83 27.06 -8.83
N CYS A 159 10.63 28.22 -8.23
CA CYS A 159 10.79 29.50 -8.90
C CYS A 159 9.96 29.60 -10.21
N GLN A 160 8.69 29.20 -10.18
CA GLN A 160 7.79 29.17 -11.34
C GLN A 160 8.16 28.15 -12.42
N GLN A 161 9.04 27.20 -12.09
CA GLN A 161 9.37 26.07 -12.94
C GLN A 161 8.73 24.80 -12.39
N ALA A 162 7.82 24.22 -13.16
CA ALA A 162 7.23 22.93 -12.86
C ALA A 162 8.27 21.81 -13.05
N LEU A 163 8.48 21.01 -12.01
CA LEU A 163 9.48 19.93 -11.97
C LEU A 163 8.84 18.58 -12.29
N ASN A 164 9.63 17.65 -12.86
CA ASN A 164 9.24 16.27 -13.19
C ASN A 164 10.15 15.20 -12.55
N ASP A 165 11.03 15.60 -11.63
CA ASP A 165 11.92 14.66 -10.98
C ASP A 165 11.19 13.85 -9.90
N THR A 166 11.61 12.60 -9.75
CA THR A 166 11.15 11.70 -8.70
C THR A 166 12.28 11.48 -7.70
N HIS A 167 11.98 11.54 -6.41
CA HIS A 167 12.91 11.22 -5.34
C HIS A 167 12.35 10.10 -4.48
N VAL A 168 13.19 9.13 -4.13
CA VAL A 168 12.82 7.98 -3.30
C VAL A 168 13.73 7.95 -2.07
N LEU A 169 13.11 7.77 -0.90
CA LEU A 169 13.78 7.55 0.37
C LEU A 169 13.38 6.17 0.90
N ASP A 170 14.33 5.26 0.95
CA ASP A 170 14.13 3.92 1.50
C ASP A 170 14.48 3.88 3.00
N LEU A 171 13.47 3.63 3.84
CA LEU A 171 13.61 3.66 5.29
C LEU A 171 14.17 2.36 5.89
N THR A 172 14.23 1.27 5.11
CA THR A 172 14.82 -0.02 5.55
C THR A 172 16.35 0.05 5.68
N ARG A 173 16.97 1.02 5.00
CA ARG A 173 18.42 1.17 4.98
C ARG A 173 18.91 1.68 6.34
N HIS A 174 20.04 1.15 6.81
CA HIS A 174 20.70 1.62 8.04
C HIS A 174 20.96 3.13 8.04
N ASN A 175 21.31 3.71 6.88
CA ASN A 175 21.48 5.14 6.69
C ASN A 175 20.58 5.62 5.53
N PRO A 176 19.28 5.85 5.78
CA PRO A 176 18.34 6.28 4.76
C PRO A 176 18.82 7.56 4.09
N ARG A 177 18.69 7.63 2.77
CA ARG A 177 19.04 8.83 2.02
C ARG A 177 18.11 9.04 0.84
N TRP A 178 17.82 10.30 0.56
CA TRP A 178 17.11 10.69 -0.65
C TRP A 178 17.96 10.34 -1.87
N LYS A 179 17.34 9.64 -2.83
CA LYS A 179 17.90 9.35 -4.14
C LYS A 179 16.97 9.90 -5.20
N LYS A 180 17.51 10.69 -6.12
CA LYS A 180 16.79 11.05 -7.34
C LYS A 180 16.71 9.82 -8.22
N LEU A 181 15.53 9.54 -8.77
CA LEU A 181 15.40 8.57 -9.84
C LEU A 181 16.02 9.16 -11.09
N GLU A 182 17.10 8.55 -11.55
CA GLU A 182 17.72 8.94 -12.82
C GLU A 182 16.83 8.49 -13.96
N ALA A 183 16.62 9.37 -14.94
CA ALA A 183 15.97 8.99 -16.18
C ALA A 183 16.81 7.87 -16.80
N LEU A 184 16.22 6.70 -17.01
CA LEU A 184 16.91 5.66 -17.74
C LEU A 184 17.12 6.16 -19.16
N ARG A 185 18.40 6.34 -19.49
CA ARG A 185 18.92 6.27 -20.84
C ARG A 185 19.32 4.81 -21.02
N PRO A 186 18.51 3.95 -21.62
CA PRO A 186 18.98 2.62 -21.96
C PRO A 186 20.09 2.81 -22.99
N ARG A 187 21.35 2.66 -22.55
CA ARG A 187 22.42 2.20 -23.43
C ARG A 187 22.28 0.68 -23.49
N LEU A 188 21.25 0.20 -24.17
CA LEU A 188 21.07 -1.23 -24.38
C LEU A 188 21.58 -1.58 -25.78
N PRO A 189 22.57 -2.48 -25.90
CA PRO A 189 22.84 -3.17 -27.16
C PRO A 189 21.56 -3.86 -27.65
N PRO A 190 21.35 -4.00 -28.98
CA PRO A 190 20.11 -4.51 -29.57
C PRO A 190 19.59 -5.84 -29.00
N GLN A 191 20.46 -6.68 -28.42
CA GLN A 191 20.07 -7.97 -27.86
C GLN A 191 19.33 -7.88 -26.51
N VAL A 192 19.62 -6.90 -25.65
CA VAL A 192 19.02 -6.81 -24.29
C VAL A 192 17.66 -6.11 -24.30
N ALA A 193 17.42 -5.24 -25.29
CA ALA A 193 16.11 -4.61 -25.47
C ALA A 193 14.99 -5.64 -25.74
N LEU A 194 15.33 -6.77 -26.37
CA LEU A 194 14.38 -7.85 -26.67
C LEU A 194 13.99 -8.65 -25.42
N GLU A 195 14.93 -8.93 -24.51
CA GLU A 195 14.67 -9.62 -23.25
C GLU A 195 13.84 -8.76 -22.27
N THR A 196 14.03 -7.43 -22.28
CA THR A 196 13.15 -6.51 -21.52
C THR A 196 11.74 -6.39 -22.12
N ALA A 197 11.56 -6.64 -23.42
CA ALA A 197 10.26 -6.58 -24.07
C ALA A 197 9.42 -7.85 -23.85
N GLU A 198 10.04 -9.00 -23.58
CA GLU A 198 9.32 -10.25 -23.30
C GLU A 198 8.79 -10.33 -21.86
N MET A 199 9.40 -9.62 -20.91
CA MET A 199 8.95 -9.63 -19.51
C MET A 199 7.71 -8.76 -19.27
N ASP A 200 7.51 -7.73 -20.09
CA ASP A 200 6.37 -6.79 -20.02
C ASP A 200 5.68 -6.74 -21.39
N GLY A 201 4.72 -7.64 -21.60
CA GLY A 201 3.95 -7.81 -22.84
C GLY A 201 3.06 -6.64 -23.27
N LEU A 202 3.47 -5.39 -23.06
CA LEU A 202 2.68 -4.19 -23.42
C LEU A 202 3.51 -2.93 -23.72
N LEU A 203 4.81 -3.03 -24.03
CA LEU A 203 5.65 -1.86 -24.33
C LEU A 203 5.84 -1.55 -25.83
N LEU A 204 4.82 -1.75 -26.68
CA LEU A 204 4.92 -1.33 -28.09
C LEU A 204 3.58 -0.88 -28.72
N ALA A 205 2.78 -0.09 -27.99
CA ALA A 205 1.60 0.58 -28.59
C ALA A 205 1.77 2.12 -28.72
N ALA A 206 2.79 2.73 -28.10
CA ALA A 206 2.91 4.20 -28.07
C ALA A 206 3.83 4.80 -29.16
N ALA A 207 4.40 3.98 -30.06
CA ALA A 207 5.36 4.43 -31.07
C ALA A 207 4.81 4.50 -32.51
N ALA A 208 3.51 4.27 -32.74
CA ALA A 208 2.94 4.18 -34.09
C ALA A 208 2.02 5.35 -34.52
N GLU A 209 1.60 6.25 -33.64
CA GLU A 209 0.80 7.44 -34.05
C GLU A 209 1.67 8.70 -34.14
N GLY A 210 2.70 8.59 -34.98
CA GLY A 210 3.58 9.68 -35.38
C GLY A 210 3.55 9.85 -36.90
N GLY A 211 2.44 10.37 -37.42
CA GLY A 211 2.43 11.09 -38.70
C GLY A 211 1.67 10.44 -39.86
N GLN A 212 0.66 11.15 -40.36
CA GLN A 212 0.51 11.41 -41.80
C GLN A 212 -0.49 12.56 -42.05
N GLY A 213 -0.07 13.55 -42.85
CA GLY A 213 -0.87 14.71 -43.24
C GLY A 213 -0.10 15.75 -44.05
N HIS A 214 0.43 15.32 -45.20
CA HIS A 214 0.94 16.02 -46.41
C HIS A 214 1.24 17.54 -46.45
N GLY A 215 2.40 17.86 -47.08
CA GLY A 215 2.95 19.20 -47.41
C GLY A 215 2.23 19.97 -48.55
N PRO A 216 2.88 20.85 -49.37
CA PRO A 216 4.26 20.74 -49.89
C PRO A 216 5.09 22.06 -50.03
N ASN A 217 6.43 21.99 -50.00
CA ASN A 217 7.31 22.72 -50.93
C ASN A 217 8.81 22.39 -50.76
N GLY A 218 9.53 22.29 -51.88
CA GLY A 218 10.92 22.80 -51.98
C GLY A 218 12.11 21.84 -51.87
N GLN A 219 12.40 21.12 -52.97
CA GLN A 219 13.71 20.80 -53.58
C GLN A 219 15.03 21.17 -52.83
N ASN A 220 15.94 20.19 -52.64
CA ASN A 220 17.27 20.07 -53.30
C ASN A 220 18.33 19.25 -52.53
N GLY A 221 19.00 18.32 -53.23
CA GLY A 221 20.44 17.98 -53.07
C GLY A 221 20.81 16.67 -52.35
N PRO A 222 21.51 15.71 -53.02
CA PRO A 222 22.07 14.52 -52.38
C PRO A 222 23.54 14.75 -52.01
N HIS A 223 23.87 14.85 -50.72
CA HIS A 223 25.25 14.73 -50.24
C HIS A 223 25.33 13.56 -49.26
N GLY A 224 25.91 12.47 -49.76
CA GLY A 224 26.30 11.34 -48.94
C GLY A 224 27.41 11.75 -47.99
N HIS A 225 27.08 11.83 -46.71
CA HIS A 225 28.04 11.69 -45.64
C HIS A 225 27.70 10.40 -44.88
N SER A 226 28.63 9.45 -44.96
CA SER A 226 28.78 8.36 -44.02
C SER A 226 28.97 8.94 -42.62
N GLY A 227 27.86 9.16 -41.92
CA GLY A 227 27.82 9.43 -40.49
C GLY A 227 27.51 8.13 -39.77
N GLU A 228 28.38 7.74 -38.85
CA GLU A 228 28.16 6.67 -37.90
C GLU A 228 26.72 6.75 -37.35
N ALA A 229 26.01 5.62 -37.37
CA ALA A 229 24.70 5.51 -36.75
C ALA A 229 24.86 5.75 -35.25
N GLY A 230 24.71 7.00 -34.82
CA GLY A 230 24.70 7.37 -33.42
C GLY A 230 23.62 6.57 -32.71
N GLU A 231 24.03 5.81 -31.70
CA GLU A 231 23.14 5.09 -30.79
C GLU A 231 22.09 6.05 -30.25
N ALA A 232 20.87 5.99 -30.79
CA ALA A 232 19.74 6.75 -30.29
C ALA A 232 19.34 6.16 -28.93
N ALA A 233 19.85 6.75 -27.85
CA ALA A 233 19.38 6.48 -26.50
C ALA A 233 17.90 6.90 -26.43
N MET A 234 17.00 5.93 -26.33
CA MET A 234 15.56 6.19 -26.17
C MET A 234 15.30 6.53 -24.71
N ASP A 235 15.11 7.80 -24.38
CA ASP A 235 14.70 8.22 -23.03
C ASP A 235 13.35 7.55 -22.67
N LEU A 236 13.28 6.84 -21.53
CA LEU A 236 12.00 6.30 -21.06
C LEU A 236 11.01 7.44 -20.77
N PRO A 237 9.70 7.26 -21.04
CA PRO A 237 8.71 8.31 -20.90
C PRO A 237 8.60 8.76 -19.43
N LEU A 238 8.74 10.07 -19.19
CA LEU A 238 8.56 10.69 -17.88
C LEU A 238 7.29 11.54 -17.86
N PRO A 239 6.56 11.62 -16.73
CA PRO A 239 5.45 12.55 -16.62
C PRO A 239 5.97 13.98 -16.79
N PRO A 240 5.28 14.84 -17.57
CA PRO A 240 5.63 16.25 -17.69
C PRO A 240 5.77 16.96 -16.34
N GLY A 241 6.61 17.99 -16.32
CA GLY A 241 6.82 18.82 -15.12
C GLY A 241 5.51 19.44 -14.66
N ARG A 242 5.18 19.26 -13.37
CA ARG A 242 3.87 19.64 -12.82
C ARG A 242 3.87 19.90 -11.32
N PHE A 243 2.94 20.74 -10.89
CA PHE A 243 2.63 21.02 -9.48
C PHE A 243 1.13 20.89 -9.22
N GLY A 244 0.76 20.75 -7.94
CA GLY A 244 -0.64 20.62 -7.51
C GLY A 244 -1.36 19.38 -8.06
N HIS A 245 -0.59 18.39 -8.54
CA HIS A 245 -1.05 17.04 -8.87
C HIS A 245 -1.24 16.23 -7.58
N THR A 246 -1.68 14.98 -7.69
CA THR A 246 -1.66 14.03 -6.57
C THR A 246 -0.87 12.79 -6.91
N ILE A 247 -0.16 12.23 -5.93
CA ILE A 247 0.33 10.85 -5.99
C ILE A 247 -0.26 10.00 -4.86
N ARG A 248 -0.51 8.72 -5.12
CA ARG A 248 -1.03 7.76 -4.14
C ARG A 248 -0.41 6.37 -4.31
N ALA A 249 -0.22 5.68 -3.19
CA ALA A 249 0.14 4.27 -3.17
C ALA A 249 -1.07 3.42 -3.57
N LEU A 250 -0.87 2.48 -4.48
CA LEU A 250 -1.87 1.53 -4.95
C LEU A 250 -1.33 0.11 -4.76
N ASP A 251 -2.13 -0.77 -4.15
CA ASP A 251 -1.81 -2.17 -3.90
C ASP A 251 -0.44 -2.38 -3.20
N GLY A 252 -0.02 -1.43 -2.38
CA GLY A 252 1.26 -1.49 -1.65
C GLY A 252 2.52 -1.46 -2.52
N ARG A 253 2.38 -1.43 -3.85
CA ARG A 253 3.47 -1.59 -4.83
C ARG A 253 3.58 -0.42 -5.81
N TYR A 254 2.46 0.09 -6.27
CA TYR A 254 2.44 1.11 -7.33
C TYR A 254 2.30 2.51 -6.75
N VAL A 255 2.91 3.49 -7.40
CA VAL A 255 2.55 4.91 -7.23
C VAL A 255 1.71 5.34 -8.41
N VAL A 256 0.49 5.81 -8.13
CA VAL A 256 -0.39 6.45 -9.11
C VAL A 256 -0.19 7.94 -9.04
N LEU A 257 0.04 8.59 -10.18
CA LEU A 257 0.02 10.03 -10.35
C LEU A 257 -1.17 10.45 -11.19
N PHE A 258 -1.86 11.53 -10.79
CA PHE A 258 -2.95 12.11 -11.57
C PHE A 258 -2.93 13.63 -11.53
N GLY A 259 -3.23 14.23 -12.69
CA GLY A 259 -3.56 15.64 -12.85
C GLY A 259 -2.41 16.61 -12.58
N GLY A 260 -2.74 17.82 -12.14
CA GLY A 260 -1.82 18.92 -11.89
C GLY A 260 -1.78 19.96 -13.01
N CYS A 261 -0.88 20.92 -12.85
CA CYS A 261 -0.62 21.97 -13.83
C CYS A 261 0.89 22.05 -14.11
N GLY A 262 1.26 22.32 -15.36
CA GLY A 262 2.64 22.55 -15.78
C GLY A 262 2.73 23.49 -16.98
N ASN A 263 3.85 23.44 -17.70
CA ASN A 263 4.11 24.36 -18.81
C ASN A 263 3.10 24.23 -19.96
N SER A 264 2.49 23.06 -20.13
CA SER A 264 1.46 22.80 -21.15
C SER A 264 0.03 22.99 -20.64
N GLY A 265 -0.16 23.55 -19.43
CA GLY A 265 -1.47 23.79 -18.82
C GLY A 265 -1.90 22.68 -17.85
N LEU A 266 -3.22 22.50 -17.73
CA LEU A 266 -3.82 21.51 -16.83
C LEU A 266 -3.75 20.11 -17.42
N TYR A 267 -3.48 19.12 -16.57
CA TYR A 267 -3.41 17.72 -16.95
C TYR A 267 -4.59 16.91 -16.40
N ASN A 268 -4.98 15.86 -17.15
CA ASN A 268 -5.89 14.77 -16.76
C ASN A 268 -5.29 13.38 -17.06
N ASP A 269 -3.99 13.32 -17.33
CA ASP A 269 -3.29 12.06 -17.56
C ASP A 269 -3.08 11.30 -16.25
N THR A 270 -2.89 10.00 -16.38
CA THR A 270 -2.59 9.10 -15.26
C THR A 270 -1.28 8.40 -15.54
N TRP A 271 -0.41 8.35 -14.54
CA TRP A 271 0.87 7.67 -14.62
C TRP A 271 1.03 6.68 -13.48
N LEU A 272 1.76 5.60 -13.74
CA LEU A 272 2.11 4.59 -12.76
C LEU A 272 3.62 4.43 -12.66
N LEU A 273 4.10 4.22 -11.45
CA LEU A 273 5.46 3.81 -11.14
C LEU A 273 5.39 2.52 -10.32
N ASP A 274 5.98 1.45 -10.83
CA ASP A 274 6.11 0.19 -10.10
C ASP A 274 7.32 0.24 -9.16
N MET A 275 7.10 0.17 -7.85
CA MET A 275 8.16 0.28 -6.84
C MET A 275 8.92 -1.03 -6.61
N GLU A 276 8.46 -2.14 -7.19
CA GLU A 276 9.12 -3.45 -7.11
C GLU A 276 9.84 -3.82 -8.41
N ALA A 277 9.65 -3.04 -9.48
CA ALA A 277 10.36 -3.28 -10.73
C ALA A 277 11.89 -3.20 -10.50
N PRO A 278 12.69 -4.06 -11.17
CA PRO A 278 14.15 -4.00 -11.11
C PRO A 278 14.68 -2.62 -11.49
N VAL A 279 13.92 -1.95 -12.36
CA VAL A 279 14.20 -0.64 -12.91
C VAL A 279 12.95 0.23 -12.73
N LEU A 280 13.05 1.24 -11.88
CA LEU A 280 11.95 2.16 -11.61
C LEU A 280 11.71 3.08 -12.82
N ALA A 281 10.58 2.89 -13.50
CA ALA A 281 10.20 3.70 -14.65
C ALA A 281 8.72 4.11 -14.57
N TRP A 282 8.45 5.35 -14.94
CA TRP A 282 7.08 5.82 -15.09
C TRP A 282 6.48 5.28 -16.39
N ARG A 283 5.22 4.88 -16.33
CA ARG A 283 4.42 4.54 -17.51
C ARG A 283 3.12 5.34 -17.50
N ARG A 284 2.77 5.92 -18.63
CA ARG A 284 1.45 6.51 -18.80
C ARG A 284 0.44 5.39 -18.94
N VAL A 285 -0.70 5.53 -18.27
CA VAL A 285 -1.81 4.59 -18.40
C VAL A 285 -3.04 5.29 -18.94
N GLU A 286 -3.68 4.62 -19.89
CA GLU A 286 -5.00 5.01 -20.36
C GLU A 286 -6.03 4.39 -19.42
N VAL A 287 -6.93 5.24 -18.92
CA VAL A 287 -8.00 4.85 -18.01
C VAL A 287 -9.27 4.67 -18.84
N GLU A 288 -9.93 3.52 -18.68
CA GLU A 288 -11.23 3.25 -19.31
C GLU A 288 -12.37 3.98 -18.59
N GLY A 289 -13.39 4.40 -19.34
CA GLY A 289 -14.57 5.09 -18.81
C GLY A 289 -14.46 6.63 -18.78
N ASP A 290 -15.34 7.27 -18.00
CA ASP A 290 -15.42 8.72 -17.86
C ASP A 290 -14.20 9.27 -17.12
N ARG A 291 -13.21 9.74 -17.89
CA ARG A 291 -12.00 10.33 -17.34
C ARG A 291 -12.31 11.62 -16.59
N PRO A 292 -11.77 11.81 -15.37
CA PRO A 292 -11.90 13.09 -14.70
C PRO A 292 -11.29 14.20 -15.56
N VAL A 293 -12.01 15.32 -15.72
CA VAL A 293 -11.50 16.50 -16.44
C VAL A 293 -10.17 17.00 -15.87
N ALA A 294 -9.38 17.68 -16.70
CA ALA A 294 -8.08 18.23 -16.33
C ALA A 294 -8.20 19.17 -15.13
N ARG A 295 -7.37 18.95 -14.12
CA ARG A 295 -7.54 19.58 -12.81
C ARG A 295 -6.23 19.67 -12.04
N VAL A 296 -6.20 20.60 -11.08
CA VAL A 296 -5.10 20.87 -10.16
C VAL A 296 -5.68 21.12 -8.77
N TRP A 297 -4.87 20.97 -7.72
CA TRP A 297 -5.30 21.08 -6.32
C TRP A 297 -6.37 20.07 -5.94
N ASN A 298 -6.27 18.88 -6.54
CA ASN A 298 -7.11 17.76 -6.20
C ASN A 298 -6.58 17.02 -4.98
N ALA A 299 -7.47 16.35 -4.27
CA ALA A 299 -7.16 15.32 -3.29
C ALA A 299 -7.58 13.98 -3.89
N ALA A 300 -6.80 12.94 -3.65
CA ALA A 300 -7.11 11.59 -4.05
C ALA A 300 -7.17 10.68 -2.82
N CYS A 301 -7.96 9.61 -2.82
CA CYS A 301 -7.84 8.51 -1.86
C CYS A 301 -7.93 7.18 -2.60
N VAL A 302 -7.23 6.17 -2.11
CA VAL A 302 -7.38 4.80 -2.61
C VAL A 302 -8.42 4.13 -1.74
N VAL A 303 -9.40 3.48 -2.36
CA VAL A 303 -10.37 2.66 -1.62
C VAL A 303 -9.72 1.32 -1.31
N GLU A 304 -9.63 0.98 -0.02
CA GLU A 304 -8.96 -0.22 0.48
C GLU A 304 -9.51 -1.50 -0.19
N GLY A 305 -8.61 -2.42 -0.55
CA GLY A 305 -8.96 -3.65 -1.27
C GLY A 305 -9.43 -3.43 -2.71
N SER A 306 -9.27 -2.22 -3.27
CA SER A 306 -9.70 -1.91 -4.62
C SER A 306 -8.64 -1.17 -5.42
N LYS A 307 -8.82 -1.20 -6.75
CA LYS A 307 -8.03 -0.44 -7.71
C LYS A 307 -8.60 0.95 -8.01
N LEU A 308 -9.39 1.49 -7.09
CA LEU A 308 -10.11 2.74 -7.28
C LEU A 308 -9.41 3.88 -6.55
N VAL A 309 -9.10 4.94 -7.29
CA VAL A 309 -8.62 6.21 -6.74
C VAL A 309 -9.73 7.24 -6.86
N GLY A 310 -10.37 7.58 -5.75
CA GLY A 310 -11.37 8.64 -5.68
C GLY A 310 -10.70 10.00 -5.67
N ILE A 311 -11.00 10.86 -6.64
CA ILE A 311 -10.42 12.20 -6.77
C ILE A 311 -11.49 13.26 -6.48
N VAL A 312 -11.22 14.09 -5.48
CA VAL A 312 -12.06 15.21 -5.07
C VAL A 312 -11.31 16.51 -5.32
N SER A 313 -11.94 17.49 -5.95
CA SER A 313 -11.35 18.80 -6.20
C SER A 313 -12.40 19.91 -6.07
N ARG A 314 -11.96 21.13 -5.74
CA ARG A 314 -12.78 22.32 -5.99
C ARG A 314 -12.76 22.63 -7.48
N SER A 315 -13.92 22.56 -8.13
CA SER A 315 -14.10 23.10 -9.48
C SER A 315 -14.07 24.63 -9.40
N LYS A 316 -13.13 25.28 -10.10
CA LYS A 316 -13.23 26.73 -10.36
C LYS A 316 -14.26 26.92 -11.47
N GLY A 317 -15.44 27.45 -11.11
CA GLY A 317 -16.48 27.85 -12.07
C GLY A 317 -17.83 27.16 -11.91
N ALA A 318 -17.99 26.24 -10.96
CA ALA A 318 -19.29 25.66 -10.68
C ALA A 318 -20.16 26.65 -9.86
N PRO A 319 -21.41 26.97 -10.27
CA PRO A 319 -22.30 27.80 -9.47
C PRO A 319 -22.53 27.16 -8.09
N PRO A 320 -22.84 27.95 -7.05
CA PRO A 320 -22.85 27.53 -5.64
C PRO A 320 -23.81 26.39 -5.28
N LEU A 321 -24.59 25.87 -6.24
CA LEU A 321 -25.52 24.75 -6.09
C LEU A 321 -25.03 23.43 -6.69
N VAL A 322 -23.87 23.40 -7.38
CA VAL A 322 -23.31 22.14 -7.89
C VAL A 322 -22.37 21.57 -6.81
N PRO A 323 -22.65 20.38 -6.26
CA PRO A 323 -21.77 19.75 -5.29
C PRO A 323 -20.36 19.57 -5.90
N PRO A 324 -19.30 19.58 -5.08
CA PRO A 324 -17.94 19.31 -5.57
C PRO A 324 -17.95 18.03 -6.41
N SER A 325 -17.50 18.11 -7.66
CA SER A 325 -17.50 16.97 -8.58
C SER A 325 -16.47 15.94 -8.11
N SER A 326 -16.92 14.94 -7.37
CA SER A 326 -16.16 13.72 -7.11
C SER A 326 -16.13 12.87 -8.37
N THR A 327 -14.96 12.35 -8.73
CA THR A 327 -14.80 11.41 -9.84
C THR A 327 -13.85 10.31 -9.39
N SER A 328 -14.09 9.06 -9.77
CA SER A 328 -13.19 7.94 -9.48
C SER A 328 -12.41 7.54 -10.74
N ILE A 329 -11.17 7.11 -10.55
CA ILE A 329 -10.39 6.39 -11.56
C ILE A 329 -10.34 4.93 -11.13
N SER A 330 -10.67 4.01 -12.02
CA SER A 330 -10.55 2.57 -11.81
C SER A 330 -9.43 2.00 -12.67
N PHE A 331 -8.57 1.16 -12.08
CA PHE A 331 -7.64 0.35 -12.86
C PHE A 331 -8.19 -1.07 -13.00
N GLN A 332 -8.39 -1.55 -14.24
CA GLN A 332 -8.57 -2.98 -14.46
C GLN A 332 -7.21 -3.70 -14.36
N LYS A 333 -7.25 -4.99 -13.99
CA LYS A 333 -6.11 -5.94 -13.89
C LYS A 333 -4.81 -5.46 -14.58
N PHE A 334 -3.78 -5.22 -13.77
CA PHE A 334 -2.38 -5.34 -14.19
C PHE A 334 -1.99 -6.79 -14.02
#